data_AF-A0A830G0H5-F1
#
_entry.id   AF-A0A830G0H5-F1
#
_cell.length_a   1.000
_cell.length_b   1.000
_cell.length_c   1.000
_cell.angle_alpha   90.00
_cell.angle_beta   90.00
_cell.angle_gamma   90.00
#
_symmetry.space_group_name_H-M   'P 1'
#
loop_
_entity.id
_entity.type
_entity.pdbx_description
1 polymer ?
#
loop_
_entity_poly.entity_id
_entity_poly.type
_entity_poly.pdbx_seq_one_letter_code
_entity_poly.pdbx_strand_id
1 'polypeptide(L)' 'MVTLQYYYYEYQVTAVAVTLVKCPLCGYEFDEGEHRWKHFLNDHTADDVPSPRSTVSDEREEPA' A
#
# COMPACT_ATOMS: atom_id res chain seq x y z
N MET A 1 -8.35 1.58 6.88
CA MET A 1 -8.57 0.20 6.37
C MET A 1 -7.95 0.13 4.99
N VAL A 2 -7.04 -0.81 4.73
CA VAL A 2 -6.41 -1.02 3.41
C VAL A 2 -7.10 -2.23 2.77
N THR A 3 -7.56 -2.08 1.52
CA THR A 3 -8.24 -3.14 0.76
C THR A 3 -7.31 -3.66 -0.32
N LEU A 4 -7.22 -4.97 -0.49
CA LEU A 4 -6.30 -5.67 -1.40
C LEU A 4 -7.10 -6.59 -2.35
N GLN A 5 -6.60 -6.78 -3.57
CA GLN A 5 -7.16 -7.70 -4.57
C GLN A 5 -6.13 -8.72 -5.02
N TYR A 6 -6.56 -9.96 -5.26
CA TYR A 6 -5.74 -11.13 -5.59
C TYR A 6 -5.93 -11.54 -7.06
N TYR A 7 -4.83 -11.83 -7.76
CA TYR A 7 -4.82 -12.37 -9.13
C TYR A 7 -4.00 -13.66 -9.18
N TYR A 8 -4.49 -14.67 -9.93
CA TYR A 8 -3.83 -15.96 -10.13
C TYR A 8 -3.29 -16.06 -11.56
N TYR A 9 -1.98 -16.31 -11.72
CA TYR A 9 -1.36 -16.62 -13.01
C TYR A 9 -0.89 -18.09 -13.02
N GLU A 10 -1.37 -18.87 -14.00
CA GLU A 10 -1.01 -20.27 -14.19
C GLU A 10 0.35 -20.42 -14.90
N TYR A 11 1.46 -20.12 -14.22
CA TYR A 11 2.80 -20.52 -14.69
C TYR A 11 3.70 -20.86 -13.50
N GLN A 12 3.70 -22.14 -13.10
CA GLN A 12 4.68 -22.91 -12.28
C GLN A 12 5.34 -22.31 -11.01
N VAL A 13 5.05 -21.08 -10.62
CA VAL A 13 5.21 -20.51 -9.27
C VAL A 13 4.04 -19.55 -9.13
N THR A 14 3.09 -19.85 -8.25
CA THR A 14 1.91 -19.01 -8.03
C THR A 14 2.35 -17.67 -7.43
N ALA A 15 2.69 -16.71 -8.29
CA ALA A 15 2.96 -15.34 -7.88
C ALA A 15 1.61 -14.69 -7.55
N VAL A 16 1.25 -14.69 -6.27
CA VAL A 16 0.12 -13.91 -5.77
C VAL A 16 0.52 -12.45 -5.83
N ALA A 17 0.04 -11.75 -6.86
CA ALA A 17 0.22 -10.31 -6.97
C ALA A 17 -0.83 -9.62 -6.09
N VAL A 18 -0.40 -9.13 -4.93
CA VAL A 18 -1.21 -8.25 -4.08
C VAL A 18 -1.05 -6.84 -4.60
N THR A 19 -2.15 -6.25 -5.07
CA THR A 19 -2.15 -4.89 -5.63
C THR A 19 -3.11 -3.96 -4.88
N LEU A 20 -2.79 -2.67 -4.86
CA LEU A 20 -3.62 -1.64 -4.23
C LEU A 20 -4.86 -1.37 -5.09
N VAL A 21 -6.07 -1.52 -4.57
CA VAL A 21 -7.28 -1.10 -5.31
C VAL A 21 -7.66 0.35 -5.05
N LYS A 22 -7.08 0.96 -4.02
CA LYS A 22 -7.38 2.33 -3.59
C LYS A 22 -6.14 3.02 -3.06
N CYS A 23 -5.96 4.29 -3.38
CA CYS A 23 -4.87 5.12 -2.89
C CYS A 23 -5.04 5.34 -1.38
N PRO A 24 -4.03 5.03 -0.55
CA PRO A 24 -4.12 5.22 0.90
C PRO A 24 -4.04 6.69 1.33
N LEU A 25 -3.59 7.59 0.46
CA LEU A 25 -3.42 9.01 0.78
C LEU A 25 -4.70 9.81 0.51
N CYS A 26 -5.32 9.63 -0.66
CA CYS A 26 -6.51 10.40 -1.08
C CYS A 26 -7.79 9.58 -1.29
N GLY A 27 -7.71 8.24 -1.28
CA GLY A 27 -8.87 7.40 -1.55
C GLY A 27 -9.27 7.31 -3.03
N TYR A 28 -8.40 7.68 -3.97
CA TYR A 28 -8.61 7.41 -5.40
C TYR A 28 -8.72 5.89 -5.65
N GLU A 29 -9.65 5.44 -6.50
CA GLU A 29 -9.82 4.01 -6.82
C GLU A 29 -9.14 3.69 -8.15
N PHE A 30 -8.30 2.65 -8.15
CA PHE A 30 -7.50 2.30 -9.33
C PHE A 30 -8.24 1.33 -10.24
N ASP A 31 -8.16 1.58 -11.54
CA ASP A 31 -8.63 0.63 -12.55
C ASP A 31 -7.69 -0.59 -12.69
N GLU A 32 -8.22 -1.67 -13.24
CA GLU A 32 -7.43 -2.86 -13.55
C GLU A 32 -6.34 -2.51 -14.59
N GLY A 33 -5.08 -2.84 -14.26
CA GLY A 33 -3.92 -2.49 -15.10
C GLY A 33 -3.41 -1.05 -14.96
N GLU A 34 -4.04 -0.20 -14.14
CA GLU A 34 -3.59 1.17 -13.94
C GLU A 34 -2.23 1.26 -13.21
N HIS A 35 -1.33 2.10 -13.72
CA HIS A 35 -0.02 2.31 -13.12
C HIS A 35 -0.10 3.24 -11.91
N ARG A 36 -0.23 2.66 -10.71
CA ARG A 36 -0.29 3.37 -9.41
C ARG A 36 0.83 4.38 -9.19
N TRP A 37 2.03 4.10 -9.70
CA TRP A 37 3.18 5.01 -9.58
C TRP A 37 2.93 6.36 -10.28
N LYS A 38 2.14 6.40 -11.37
CA LYS A 38 1.82 7.64 -12.06
C LYS A 38 0.93 8.53 -11.20
N HIS A 39 -0.10 7.95 -10.59
CA HIS A 39 -0.96 8.65 -9.64
C HIS A 39 -0.14 9.22 -8.47
N PHE A 40 0.71 8.39 -7.85
CA PHE A 40 1.58 8.87 -6.76
C PHE A 40 2.54 9.99 -7.19
N LEU A 41 3.05 9.95 -8.41
CA LEU A 41 4.00 10.97 -8.90
C LEU A 41 3.30 12.28 -9.28
N ASN A 42 2.11 12.21 -9.85
CA ASN A 42 1.43 13.36 -10.44
C ASN A 42 0.48 14.06 -9.47
N ASP A 43 -0.14 13.30 -8.56
CA ASP A 43 -1.25 13.77 -7.73
C ASP A 43 -0.88 13.90 -6.24
N HIS A 44 0.34 13.52 -5.88
CA HIS A 44 0.84 13.60 -4.50
C HIS A 44 2.18 14.29 -4.39
N THR A 45 2.37 14.92 -3.23
CA THR A 45 3.60 15.58 -2.79
C THR A 45 4.07 14.96 -1.48
N ALA A 46 5.26 15.38 -1.01
CA ALA A 46 5.78 14.90 0.26
C ALA A 46 4.88 15.27 1.46
N ASP A 47 4.11 16.36 1.35
CA ASP A 47 3.23 16.84 2.43
C ASP A 47 2.00 15.94 2.66
N ASP A 48 1.62 15.13 1.67
CA ASP A 48 0.52 14.17 1.77
C ASP A 48 0.88 12.94 2.62
N VAL A 49 2.18 12.71 2.86
CA VAL A 49 2.66 11.56 3.63
C VAL A 49 2.52 11.87 5.12
N PRO A 50 1.72 11.10 5.88
CA PRO A 50 1.61 11.31 7.32
C PRO A 50 2.98 11.13 7.99
N SER A 51 3.31 12.01 8.93
CA SER A 51 4.58 11.96 9.66
C SER A 51 4.77 10.57 10.29
N PRO A 52 5.95 9.93 10.16
CA PRO A 52 6.16 8.53 10.56
C PRO A 52 6.08 8.23 12.07
N ARG A 53 5.57 9.16 12.89
CA ARG A 53 5.76 9.19 14.33
C ARG A 53 4.47 8.96 15.14
N SER A 54 3.66 7.96 14.81
CA SER A 54 2.45 7.68 15.61
C SER A 54 1.99 6.22 15.77
N THR A 55 2.64 5.19 15.20
CA THR A 55 2.03 3.83 15.23
C THR A 55 2.91 2.67 15.68
N VAL A 56 4.04 2.91 16.34
CA VAL A 56 4.68 1.84 17.14
C VAL A 56 5.07 2.43 18.48
N SER A 57 4.20 2.26 19.48
CA SER A 57 4.65 2.21 20.86
C SER A 57 5.57 0.99 20.95
N ASP A 58 6.87 1.23 21.03
CA ASP A 58 7.89 0.20 21.26
C ASP A 58 7.71 -0.28 22.71
N GLU A 59 6.82 -1.24 22.92
CA GLU A 59 6.63 -1.92 24.21
C GLU A 59 7.62 -3.08 24.35
N ARG A 60 8.92 -2.82 24.14
CA ARG A 60 9.94 -3.81 24.43
C ARG A 60 10.19 -3.86 25.94
N GLU A 61 9.47 -4.74 26.63
CA GLU A 61 9.83 -5.14 28.00
C GLU A 61 11.21 -5.81 28.00
N GLU A 62 12.16 -5.19 28.70
CA GLU A 62 13.48 -5.77 28.96
C GLU A 62 13.32 -6.94 29.95
N PRO A 63 13.86 -8.14 29.68
CA PRO A 63 13.81 -9.24 30.64
C PRO A 63 14.74 -8.96 31.83
N ALA A 64 14.24 -9.26 33.03
CA ALA A 64 14.88 -9.07 34.33
C ALA A 64 16.17 -9.88 34.56
#